data_AF-A0A1K1MJM4-F1
#
_entry.id   AF-A0A1K1MJM4-F1
#
_cell.length_a   1.000
_cell.length_b   1.000
_cell.length_c   1.000
_cell.angle_alpha   90.00
_cell.angle_beta   90.00
_cell.angle_gamma   90.00
#
_symmetry.space_group_name_H-M   'P 1'
#
loop_
_entity.id
_entity.type
_entity.pdbx_description
1 polymer ?
#
loop_
_entity_poly.entity_id
_entity_poly.type
_entity_poly.pdbx_seq_one_letter_code
_entity_poly.pdbx_strand_id
1 'polypeptide(L)'
;MGLFSKLLGENSELGGLIKDVANAIKQESVNLHENEETKTETTYGNDNAEVIETDRKTGPSGFSWGPVMPLDENQYNFNGTYKEYFDHVFRSDFPNYHIESVDVNGGRTTVFTFWNGDKKALVVELLSRKSSVYKLRADCKAEGIPYLRFYYDYDGWWNTREYVKHRASNALGL
;
A
#
# COMPACT_ATOMS: atom_id res chain seq x y z
N MET A 1 3.60 -24.93 -18.18
CA MET A 1 3.01 -25.43 -16.93
C MET A 1 3.57 -24.61 -15.78
N GLY A 2 2.67 -23.95 -15.05
CA GLY A 2 2.97 -22.75 -14.25
C GLY A 2 3.66 -23.02 -12.91
N LEU A 3 4.36 -21.99 -12.45
CA LEU A 3 5.13 -21.87 -11.20
C LEU A 3 4.33 -22.04 -9.89
N PHE A 4 3.07 -22.48 -9.94
CA PHE A 4 2.21 -22.63 -8.76
C PHE A 4 2.15 -24.06 -8.20
N SER A 5 2.80 -25.05 -8.81
CA SER A 5 2.87 -26.41 -8.25
C SER A 5 3.90 -26.58 -7.11
N LYS A 6 4.52 -25.50 -6.61
CA LYS A 6 5.58 -25.54 -5.59
C LYS A 6 5.17 -25.09 -4.18
N LEU A 7 3.89 -24.82 -3.92
CA LEU A 7 3.45 -24.32 -2.61
C LEU A 7 2.57 -25.28 -1.80
N LEU A 8 2.24 -26.47 -2.29
CA LEU A 8 1.46 -27.45 -1.52
C LEU A 8 1.93 -28.89 -1.83
N GLY A 9 2.54 -29.55 -0.84
CA GLY A 9 2.66 -31.02 -0.82
C GLY A 9 4.08 -31.57 -0.78
N GLU A 10 4.37 -32.29 0.30
CA GLU A 10 5.58 -33.01 0.67
C GLU A 10 6.21 -33.88 -0.43
N ASN A 11 7.54 -33.89 -0.53
CA ASN A 11 8.35 -35.09 -0.23
C ASN A 11 9.86 -34.82 -0.32
N SER A 12 10.58 -35.53 0.54
CA SER A 12 12.02 -35.62 0.74
C SER A 12 12.87 -35.50 -0.54
N GLU A 13 13.71 -34.46 -0.64
CA GLU A 13 14.98 -34.42 -1.42
C GLU A 13 15.65 -33.02 -1.45
N LEU A 14 15.07 -32.00 -0.80
CA LEU A 14 15.56 -30.61 -0.86
C LEU A 14 16.80 -30.29 0.01
N GLY A 15 17.38 -31.28 0.71
CA GLY A 15 18.51 -31.07 1.62
C GLY A 15 19.86 -30.82 0.92
N GLY A 16 19.99 -31.21 -0.36
CA GLY A 16 21.24 -31.04 -1.13
C GLY A 16 21.38 -29.67 -1.80
N LEU A 17 20.27 -29.11 -2.32
CA LEU A 17 20.31 -27.92 -3.19
C LEU A 17 20.54 -26.59 -2.45
N ILE A 18 20.37 -26.55 -1.13
CA ILE A 18 20.56 -25.32 -0.35
C ILE A 18 22.06 -25.00 -0.13
N LYS A 19 22.94 -26.02 -0.16
CA LYS A 19 24.39 -25.80 0.02
C LYS A 19 25.05 -25.15 -1.21
N ASP A 20 24.56 -25.42 -2.42
CA ASP A 20 25.16 -24.88 -3.64
C ASP A 20 24.78 -23.41 -3.87
N VAL A 21 23.60 -22.98 -3.43
CA VAL A 21 23.16 -21.57 -3.53
C VAL A 21 23.86 -20.68 -2.50
N ALA A 22 24.16 -21.21 -1.30
CA ALA A 22 24.89 -20.46 -0.28
C ALA A 22 26.36 -20.19 -0.67
N ASN A 23 26.97 -21.04 -1.50
CA ASN A 23 28.32 -20.81 -2.02
C ASN A 23 28.35 -19.82 -3.20
N ALA A 24 27.27 -19.71 -3.99
CA ALA A 24 27.19 -18.75 -5.08
C ALA A 24 27.05 -17.29 -4.59
N ILE A 25 26.39 -17.04 -3.45
CA ILE A 25 26.19 -15.69 -2.90
C ILE A 25 27.47 -15.13 -2.25
N LYS A 26 28.41 -16.00 -1.85
CA LYS A 26 29.68 -15.58 -1.23
C LYS A 26 30.77 -15.14 -2.21
N GLN A 27 30.60 -15.36 -3.51
CA GLN A 27 31.62 -15.02 -4.51
C GLN A 27 31.37 -13.72 -5.30
N GLU A 28 30.20 -13.08 -5.17
CA GLU A 28 29.95 -11.78 -5.81
C GLU A 28 30.33 -10.56 -4.94
N SER A 29 30.75 -10.75 -3.69
CA SER A 29 31.16 -9.64 -2.79
C SER A 29 32.63 -9.23 -2.90
N VAL A 30 33.38 -9.73 -3.88
CA VAL A 30 34.80 -9.40 -4.07
C VAL A 30 35.06 -9.07 -5.53
N ASN A 31 34.58 -7.91 -5.97
CA ASN A 31 35.21 -7.10 -7.01
C ASN A 31 34.34 -5.88 -7.27
N LEU A 32 34.77 -4.73 -6.75
CA LEU A 32 34.70 -3.39 -7.36
C LEU A 32 34.99 -2.35 -6.27
N HIS A 33 36.28 -2.13 -6.03
CA HIS A 33 36.80 -0.85 -5.59
C HIS A 33 37.28 -0.13 -6.85
N GLU A 34 36.80 1.09 -7.10
CA GLU A 34 37.64 2.27 -7.35
C GLU A 34 36.79 3.52 -7.71
N ASN A 35 37.00 4.57 -6.91
CA ASN A 35 36.86 6.02 -7.17
C ASN A 35 35.45 6.57 -7.49
N GLU A 36 34.95 7.67 -6.93
CA GLU A 36 35.57 8.91 -6.44
C GLU A 36 34.85 9.49 -5.22
N GLU A 37 35.56 10.36 -4.51
CA GLU A 37 35.21 11.03 -3.25
C GLU A 37 34.01 11.99 -3.34
N THR A 38 33.11 11.98 -2.35
CA THR A 38 32.71 13.23 -1.68
C THR A 38 32.13 12.95 -0.28
N LYS A 39 32.63 13.69 0.71
CA LYS A 39 32.36 13.58 2.15
C LYS A 39 30.87 13.54 2.49
N THR A 40 30.47 12.56 3.30
CA THR A 40 29.25 12.61 4.10
C THR A 40 29.63 12.75 5.59
N GLU A 41 29.71 13.98 6.06
CA GLU A 41 29.55 14.27 7.49
C GLU A 41 28.04 14.29 7.78
N THR A 42 27.52 13.25 8.43
CA THR A 42 26.18 13.25 8.99
C THR A 42 26.23 13.89 10.38
N THR A 43 26.13 15.21 10.41
CA THR A 43 25.86 15.96 11.64
C THR A 43 24.37 15.83 11.97
N TYR A 44 24.04 15.19 13.09
CA TYR A 44 22.69 15.16 13.64
C TYR A 44 22.32 16.56 14.16
N GLY A 45 21.69 17.35 13.29
CA GLY A 45 21.08 18.63 13.62
C GLY A 45 19.78 18.41 14.39
N ASN A 46 19.83 18.75 15.68
CA ASN A 46 18.70 18.94 16.55
C ASN A 46 17.98 20.24 16.15
N ASP A 47 17.09 20.16 15.16
CA ASP A 47 16.26 21.29 14.78
C ASP A 47 14.89 21.16 15.45
N ASN A 48 14.69 22.03 16.45
CA ASN A 48 13.39 22.59 16.75
C ASN A 48 12.86 23.23 15.45
N ALA A 49 12.23 22.43 14.60
CA ALA A 49 11.52 22.94 13.45
C ALA A 49 10.31 23.71 13.98
N GLU A 50 10.42 25.03 13.99
CA GLU A 50 9.29 25.93 14.12
C GLU A 50 8.17 25.43 13.21
N VAL A 51 7.02 25.16 13.82
CA VAL A 51 5.79 24.90 13.10
C VAL A 51 5.43 26.20 12.39
N ILE A 52 5.87 26.34 11.13
CA ILE A 52 5.34 27.36 10.25
C ILE A 52 3.88 26.95 10.01
N GLU A 53 2.95 27.55 10.76
CA GLU A 53 1.55 27.66 10.39
C GLU A 53 1.50 28.42 9.06
N THR A 54 1.73 27.69 7.98
CA THR A 54 1.43 28.17 6.64
C THR A 54 -0.08 28.33 6.59
N ASP A 55 -0.53 29.53 6.23
CA ASP A 55 -1.91 29.87 5.90
C ASP A 55 -2.46 28.88 4.86
N ARG A 56 -2.98 27.74 5.31
CA ARG A 56 -3.54 26.70 4.43
C ARG A 56 -4.86 27.15 3.80
N LYS A 57 -5.36 28.36 4.07
CA LYS A 57 -6.74 28.75 3.76
C LYS A 57 -7.05 29.00 2.28
N THR A 58 -6.08 28.95 1.37
CA THR A 58 -6.32 29.25 -0.05
C THR A 58 -5.71 28.21 -0.97
N GLY A 59 -6.54 27.26 -1.39
CA GLY A 59 -6.22 26.30 -2.45
C GLY A 59 -7.50 25.73 -3.04
N PRO A 60 -7.47 25.19 -4.27
CA PRO A 60 -8.62 24.50 -4.83
C PRO A 60 -9.02 23.34 -3.91
N SER A 61 -10.32 23.06 -3.87
CA SER A 61 -10.89 21.94 -3.13
C SER A 61 -11.79 21.14 -4.05
N GLY A 62 -11.77 19.83 -3.89
CA GLY A 62 -12.72 18.93 -4.50
C GLY A 62 -13.45 18.08 -3.46
N PHE A 63 -14.14 17.07 -3.96
CA PHE A 63 -15.08 16.26 -3.17
C PHE A 63 -14.47 15.55 -1.94
N SER A 64 -13.17 15.31 -1.93
CA SER A 64 -12.46 14.67 -0.82
C SER A 64 -11.01 15.13 -0.67
N TRP A 65 -10.73 16.32 -1.19
CA TRP A 65 -9.40 16.90 -1.15
C TRP A 65 -9.49 18.42 -1.07
N GLY A 66 -8.49 19.04 -0.48
CA GLY A 66 -8.45 20.48 -0.27
C GLY A 66 -7.87 20.80 1.10
N PRO A 67 -7.67 22.08 1.41
CA PRO A 67 -6.96 22.49 2.62
C PRO A 67 -7.75 22.31 3.91
N VAL A 68 -9.08 22.30 3.83
CA VAL A 68 -9.98 22.19 4.98
C VAL A 68 -10.56 20.79 5.02
N MET A 69 -10.43 20.12 6.17
CA MET A 69 -11.03 18.81 6.40
C MET A 69 -12.57 18.94 6.41
N PRO A 70 -13.29 18.16 5.59
CA PRO A 70 -14.74 18.12 5.63
C PRO A 70 -15.27 17.66 7.00
N LEU A 71 -16.50 18.05 7.30
CA LEU A 71 -17.22 17.54 8.48
C LEU A 71 -17.64 16.07 8.31
N ASP A 72 -17.76 15.62 7.06
CA ASP A 72 -18.10 14.23 6.73
C ASP A 72 -17.08 13.26 7.32
N GLU A 73 -17.57 12.06 7.66
CA GLU A 73 -16.74 10.98 8.17
C GLU A 73 -15.62 10.63 7.16
N ASN A 74 -14.42 10.52 7.69
CA ASN A 74 -13.19 10.27 6.96
C ASN A 74 -12.15 9.60 7.87
N GLN A 75 -11.02 9.18 7.30
CA GLN A 75 -10.01 8.40 8.02
C GLN A 75 -9.40 9.10 9.24
N TYR A 76 -9.52 10.43 9.35
CA TYR A 76 -8.96 11.22 10.44
C TYR A 76 -9.98 11.53 11.56
N ASN A 77 -11.29 11.42 11.30
CA ASN A 77 -12.35 11.73 12.29
C ASN A 77 -13.27 10.53 12.64
N PHE A 78 -12.97 9.32 12.12
CA PHE A 78 -13.72 8.08 12.36
C PHE A 78 -13.64 7.53 13.82
N ASN A 79 -12.81 8.12 14.70
CA ASN A 79 -12.53 7.60 16.05
C ASN A 79 -11.97 6.16 16.08
N GLY A 80 -11.11 5.83 15.12
CA GLY A 80 -10.38 4.57 15.03
C GLY A 80 -9.11 4.73 14.20
N THR A 81 -8.48 3.61 13.84
CA THR A 81 -7.37 3.59 12.89
C THR A 81 -7.87 3.77 11.46
N TYR A 82 -7.00 4.21 10.55
CA TYR A 82 -7.34 4.26 9.13
C TYR A 82 -7.74 2.89 8.58
N LYS A 83 -7.13 1.79 9.09
CA LYS A 83 -7.46 0.42 8.66
C LYS A 83 -8.90 0.08 9.02
N GLU A 84 -9.29 0.35 10.26
CA GLU A 84 -10.66 0.15 10.75
C GLU A 84 -11.66 1.01 9.99
N TYR A 85 -11.30 2.27 9.68
CA TYR A 85 -12.13 3.14 8.86
C TYR A 85 -12.41 2.55 7.47
N PHE A 86 -11.36 2.18 6.72
CA PHE A 86 -11.54 1.60 5.39
C PHE A 86 -12.25 0.25 5.43
N ASP A 87 -11.94 -0.61 6.41
CA ASP A 87 -12.65 -1.88 6.60
C ASP A 87 -14.14 -1.65 6.87
N HIS A 88 -14.48 -0.69 7.73
CA HIS A 88 -15.86 -0.29 8.02
C HIS A 88 -16.59 0.18 6.75
N VAL A 89 -16.01 1.12 6.00
CA VAL A 89 -16.59 1.62 4.74
C VAL A 89 -16.79 0.48 3.76
N PHE A 90 -15.76 -0.34 3.52
CA PHE A 90 -15.84 -1.41 2.53
C PHE A 90 -16.87 -2.48 2.88
N ARG A 91 -16.92 -2.95 4.14
CA ARG A 91 -17.88 -3.98 4.56
C ARG A 91 -19.32 -3.48 4.61
N SER A 92 -19.53 -2.21 4.98
CA SER A 92 -20.88 -1.65 5.09
C SER A 92 -21.46 -1.21 3.74
N ASP A 93 -20.65 -0.65 2.83
CA ASP A 93 -21.12 -0.18 1.53
C ASP A 93 -21.07 -1.25 0.43
N PHE A 94 -20.31 -2.34 0.62
CA PHE A 94 -20.20 -3.45 -0.35
C PHE A 94 -20.49 -4.83 0.28
N PRO A 95 -21.64 -5.02 0.95
CA PRO A 95 -21.93 -6.24 1.73
C PRO A 95 -22.07 -7.52 0.88
N ASN A 96 -22.25 -7.38 -0.44
CA ASN A 96 -22.36 -8.51 -1.37
C ASN A 96 -21.00 -9.13 -1.74
N TYR A 97 -19.89 -8.50 -1.36
CA TYR A 97 -18.54 -9.01 -1.62
C TYR A 97 -17.98 -9.64 -0.35
N HIS A 98 -17.25 -10.74 -0.53
CA HIS A 98 -16.38 -11.24 0.55
C HIS A 98 -15.10 -10.40 0.56
N ILE A 99 -14.80 -9.77 1.69
CA ILE A 99 -13.70 -8.80 1.79
C ILE A 99 -12.66 -9.30 2.79
N GLU A 100 -11.45 -9.51 2.29
CA GLU A 100 -10.27 -9.90 3.06
C GLU A 100 -9.28 -8.76 3.13
N SER A 101 -8.58 -8.64 4.25
CA SER A 101 -7.51 -7.66 4.43
C SER A 101 -6.22 -8.35 4.87
N VAL A 102 -5.10 -7.92 4.30
CA VAL A 102 -3.77 -8.43 4.64
C VAL A 102 -2.80 -7.28 4.78
N ASP A 103 -2.01 -7.31 5.84
CA ASP A 103 -0.89 -6.41 6.04
C ASP A 103 0.35 -6.95 5.31
N VAL A 104 0.95 -6.14 4.46
CA VAL A 104 2.16 -6.45 3.68
C VAL A 104 3.27 -5.45 3.99
N ASN A 105 4.49 -5.73 3.53
CA ASN A 105 5.67 -4.88 3.76
C ASN A 105 5.93 -4.57 5.25
N GLY A 106 5.75 -5.57 6.13
CA GLY A 106 5.91 -5.41 7.57
C GLY A 106 4.85 -4.50 8.22
N GLY A 107 3.63 -4.50 7.69
CA GLY A 107 2.51 -3.72 8.23
C GLY A 107 2.40 -2.28 7.74
N ARG A 108 3.31 -1.85 6.84
CA ARG A 108 3.32 -0.49 6.26
C ARG A 108 2.27 -0.28 5.17
N THR A 109 1.76 -1.36 4.61
CA THR A 109 0.77 -1.38 3.54
C THR A 109 -0.31 -2.37 3.94
N THR A 110 -1.58 -1.99 3.76
CA THR A 110 -2.72 -2.89 3.94
C THR A 110 -3.41 -3.07 2.60
N VAL A 111 -3.68 -4.31 2.23
CA VAL A 111 -4.35 -4.65 0.98
C VAL A 111 -5.71 -5.24 1.32
N PHE A 112 -6.77 -4.67 0.75
CA PHE A 112 -8.11 -5.23 0.76
C PHE A 112 -8.38 -5.93 -0.57
N THR A 113 -8.88 -7.16 -0.53
CA THR A 113 -9.30 -7.91 -1.71
C THR A 113 -10.80 -8.16 -1.62
N PHE A 114 -11.51 -7.72 -2.66
CA PHE A 114 -12.94 -7.95 -2.83
C PHE A 114 -13.10 -9.19 -3.70
N TRP A 115 -13.86 -10.16 -3.20
CA TRP A 115 -14.15 -11.42 -3.87
C TRP A 115 -15.63 -11.50 -4.24
N ASN A 116 -15.90 -11.91 -5.48
CA ASN A 116 -17.24 -12.27 -5.95
C ASN A 116 -17.21 -13.75 -6.33
N GLY A 117 -17.63 -14.61 -5.40
CA GLY A 117 -17.30 -16.04 -5.44
C GLY A 117 -15.78 -16.24 -5.41
N ASP A 118 -15.26 -17.09 -6.30
CA ASP A 118 -13.82 -17.40 -6.38
C ASP A 118 -13.00 -16.39 -7.20
N LYS A 119 -13.63 -15.31 -7.69
CA LYS A 119 -12.97 -14.30 -8.53
C LYS A 119 -12.68 -13.03 -7.74
N LYS A 120 -11.44 -12.54 -7.84
CA LYS A 120 -11.07 -11.19 -7.37
C LYS A 120 -11.79 -10.15 -8.23
N ALA A 121 -12.65 -9.36 -7.60
CA ALA A 121 -13.41 -8.29 -8.25
C ALA A 121 -12.68 -6.94 -8.17
N LEU A 122 -11.97 -6.67 -7.08
CA LEU A 122 -11.22 -5.44 -6.86
C LEU A 122 -10.11 -5.68 -5.84
N VAL A 123 -8.95 -5.07 -6.08
CA VAL A 123 -7.86 -4.98 -5.09
C VAL A 123 -7.67 -3.51 -4.71
N VAL A 124 -7.66 -3.22 -3.42
CA VAL A 124 -7.43 -1.89 -2.89
C VAL A 124 -6.17 -1.90 -2.02
N GLU A 125 -5.23 -1.01 -2.32
CA GLU A 125 -4.01 -0.84 -1.53
C GLU A 125 -4.06 0.47 -0.72
N LEU A 126 -3.87 0.36 0.59
CA LEU A 126 -3.64 1.47 1.51
C LEU A 126 -2.15 1.57 1.81
N LEU A 127 -1.55 2.74 1.58
CA LEU A 127 -0.13 2.95 1.84
C LEU A 127 0.14 4.40 2.25
N SER A 128 1.30 4.61 2.86
CA SER A 128 1.82 5.97 3.09
C SER A 128 2.22 6.61 1.77
N ARG A 129 2.11 7.94 1.67
CA ARG A 129 2.70 8.75 0.59
C ARG A 129 4.21 8.55 0.44
N LYS A 130 4.89 8.10 1.50
CA LYS A 130 6.34 7.83 1.53
C LYS A 130 6.68 6.44 0.98
N SER A 131 5.68 5.59 0.74
CA SER A 131 5.89 4.22 0.25
C SER A 131 5.97 4.18 -1.28
N SER A 132 6.97 3.48 -1.80
CA SER A 132 7.16 3.22 -3.24
C SER A 132 6.83 1.76 -3.56
N VAL A 133 5.56 1.46 -3.85
CA VAL A 133 5.12 0.09 -4.19
C VAL A 133 4.45 0.11 -5.55
N TYR A 134 5.07 -0.52 -6.56
CA TYR A 134 4.54 -0.59 -7.93
C TYR A 134 4.13 -2.01 -8.35
N LYS A 135 4.64 -3.03 -7.67
CA LYS A 135 4.47 -4.43 -8.07
C LYS A 135 3.00 -4.88 -8.08
N LEU A 136 2.26 -4.64 -6.99
CA LEU A 136 0.87 -5.07 -6.87
C LEU A 136 -0.04 -4.52 -7.99
N ARG A 137 0.15 -3.25 -8.37
CA ARG A 137 -0.58 -2.63 -9.48
C ARG A 137 -0.28 -3.32 -10.81
N ALA A 138 0.98 -3.68 -11.07
CA ALA A 138 1.38 -4.36 -12.28
C ALA A 138 0.80 -5.78 -12.34
N ASP A 139 0.83 -6.50 -11.22
CA ASP A 139 0.26 -7.85 -11.10
C ASP A 139 -1.25 -7.83 -11.35
N CYS A 140 -2.00 -6.90 -10.70
CA CYS A 140 -3.44 -6.74 -10.94
C CYS A 140 -3.75 -6.43 -12.40
N LYS A 141 -2.94 -5.56 -13.04
CA LYS A 141 -3.11 -5.24 -14.47
C LYS A 141 -2.89 -6.47 -15.36
N ALA A 142 -1.90 -7.31 -15.06
CA ALA A 142 -1.63 -8.53 -15.82
C ALA A 142 -2.76 -9.56 -15.70
N GLU A 143 -3.41 -9.61 -14.53
CA GLU A 143 -4.55 -10.50 -14.25
C GLU A 143 -5.91 -9.92 -14.69
N GLY A 144 -5.95 -8.67 -15.16
CA GLY A 144 -7.19 -7.98 -15.55
C GLY A 144 -8.08 -7.60 -14.35
N ILE A 145 -7.50 -7.48 -13.16
CA ILE A 145 -8.22 -7.15 -11.92
C ILE A 145 -8.19 -5.64 -11.71
N PRO A 146 -9.35 -4.98 -11.47
CA PRO A 146 -9.40 -3.59 -11.05
C PRO A 146 -8.55 -3.33 -9.81
N TYR A 147 -7.80 -2.23 -9.83
CA TYR A 147 -6.89 -1.86 -8.74
C TYR A 147 -7.12 -0.40 -8.32
N LEU A 148 -7.25 -0.18 -7.02
CA LEU A 148 -7.34 1.14 -6.41
C LEU A 148 -6.22 1.36 -5.38
N ARG A 149 -5.91 2.63 -5.19
CA ARG A 149 -4.92 3.10 -4.22
C ARG A 149 -5.48 4.26 -3.42
N PHE A 150 -5.30 4.21 -2.11
CA PHE A 150 -5.54 5.32 -1.20
C PHE A 150 -4.32 5.58 -0.34
N TYR A 151 -4.08 6.86 -0.05
CA TYR A 151 -3.04 7.28 0.88
C TYR A 151 -3.68 7.64 2.22
N TYR A 152 -3.23 6.99 3.30
CA TYR A 152 -3.78 7.23 4.63
C TYR A 152 -3.16 8.45 5.35
N ASP A 153 -2.09 9.03 4.79
CA ASP A 153 -1.31 10.11 5.38
C ASP A 153 -0.98 11.23 4.36
N TYR A 154 -1.79 11.35 3.31
CA TYR A 154 -1.66 12.45 2.36
C TYR A 154 -2.46 13.65 2.86
N ASP A 155 -1.73 14.70 3.22
CA ASP A 155 -2.28 15.96 3.70
C ASP A 155 -3.16 16.64 2.63
N GLY A 156 -4.33 17.11 3.04
CA GLY A 156 -5.34 17.64 2.13
C GLY A 156 -6.06 16.59 1.29
N TRP A 157 -5.89 15.30 1.59
CA TRP A 157 -6.67 14.21 0.99
C TRP A 157 -7.38 13.44 2.10
N TRP A 158 -8.68 13.62 2.18
CA TRP A 158 -9.44 13.26 3.37
C TRP A 158 -9.94 11.82 3.32
N ASN A 159 -10.18 11.28 2.12
CA ASN A 159 -10.81 9.97 1.93
C ASN A 159 -12.15 9.88 2.67
N THR A 160 -13.03 10.87 2.50
CA THR A 160 -14.42 10.83 2.95
C THR A 160 -15.13 9.55 2.51
N ARG A 161 -16.10 9.08 3.30
CA ARG A 161 -16.78 7.80 3.05
C ARG A 161 -17.36 7.72 1.64
N GLU A 162 -18.07 8.76 1.21
CA GLU A 162 -18.66 8.83 -0.12
C GLU A 162 -17.61 8.82 -1.24
N TYR A 163 -16.42 9.38 -1.01
CA TYR A 163 -15.34 9.33 -1.98
C TYR A 163 -14.75 7.93 -2.14
N VAL A 164 -14.51 7.26 -1.02
CA VAL A 164 -14.02 5.87 -1.00
C VAL A 164 -15.03 4.96 -1.70
N LYS A 165 -16.31 5.10 -1.34
CA LYS A 165 -17.43 4.39 -1.96
C LYS A 165 -17.51 4.64 -3.46
N HIS A 166 -17.59 5.91 -3.88
CA HIS A 166 -17.70 6.27 -5.30
C HIS A 166 -16.55 5.69 -6.13
N ARG A 167 -15.31 5.74 -5.63
CA ARG A 167 -14.17 5.15 -6.34
C ARG A 167 -14.23 3.63 -6.42
N ALA A 168 -14.62 2.97 -5.34
CA ALA A 168 -14.78 1.52 -5.31
C ALA A 168 -15.92 1.06 -6.25
N SER A 169 -17.08 1.72 -6.21
CA SER A 169 -18.21 1.43 -7.11
C SER A 169 -17.82 1.56 -8.57
N ASN A 170 -17.16 2.67 -8.96
CA ASN A 170 -16.69 2.87 -10.33
C ASN A 170 -15.70 1.78 -10.77
N ALA A 171 -14.81 1.33 -9.89
CA ALA A 171 -13.87 0.26 -10.20
C ALA A 171 -14.53 -1.12 -10.31
N LEU A 172 -15.63 -1.34 -9.59
CA LEU A 172 -16.46 -2.54 -9.64
C LEU A 172 -17.49 -2.52 -10.78
N GLY A 173 -17.68 -1.38 -11.45
CA GLY A 173 -18.69 -1.21 -12.51
C GLY A 173 -20.13 -1.14 -11.99
N LEU A 174 -20.31 -0.58 -10.78
CA LEU A 174 -21.60 -0.40 -10.10
C LEU A 174 -22.15 1.03 -10.27
#